data_AF-A0AAV3XRG0-F1
#
_entry.id   AF-A0AAV3XRG0-F1
#
_cell.length_a   1.000
_cell.length_b   1.000
_cell.length_c   1.000
_cell.angle_alpha   90.00
_cell.angle_beta   90.00
_cell.angle_gamma   90.00
#
_symmetry.space_group_name_H-M   'P 1'
#
loop_
_entity.id
_entity.type
_entity.pdbx_description
1 polymer ?
#
loop_
_entity_poly.entity_id
_entity_poly.type
_entity_poly.pdbx_seq_one_letter_code
_entity_poly.pdbx_strand_id
1 'polypeptide(L)'
;MYLMTTPVPDQVPLYRNALEPLVTEEVKRQLEQLSPKLVKYINPEQVIAYALNRLPPLYATSVEGWTRQQEIAKTKLEKQIFLAVRQGLAAVQRDPLKVSTPLLFLEDKNSDN
;
A
#
# COMPACT_ATOMS: atom_id res chain seq x y z
N MET A 1 -1.55 47.19 4.17
CA MET A 1 -0.62 46.05 4.00
C MET A 1 -0.86 45.09 5.15
N TYR A 2 -1.64 44.02 4.94
CA TYR A 2 -1.42 42.66 5.47
C TYR A 2 -2.50 41.72 4.89
N LEU A 3 -2.02 40.90 3.95
CA LEU A 3 -2.40 39.53 3.56
C LEU A 3 -3.86 39.20 3.26
N MET A 4 -4.15 39.17 1.96
CA MET A 4 -5.16 38.27 1.39
C MET A 4 -4.66 36.83 1.58
N THR A 5 -5.27 36.10 2.52
CA THR A 5 -5.22 34.64 2.53
C THR A 5 -6.02 34.14 1.34
N THR A 6 -5.33 33.70 0.29
CA THR A 6 -5.96 32.94 -0.80
C THR A 6 -6.62 31.70 -0.19
N PRO A 7 -7.89 31.38 -0.52
CA PRO A 7 -8.49 30.13 -0.10
C PRO A 7 -7.67 29.00 -0.71
N VAL A 8 -7.02 28.21 0.15
CA VAL A 8 -6.36 26.97 -0.27
C VAL A 8 -7.46 26.09 -0.88
N PRO A 9 -7.33 25.66 -2.15
CA PRO A 9 -8.37 24.90 -2.81
C PRO A 9 -8.66 23.64 -1.99
N ASP A 10 -9.96 23.34 -1.85
CA ASP A 10 -10.56 22.21 -1.14
C ASP A 10 -9.59 21.07 -0.86
N GLN A 11 -8.99 21.08 0.34
CA GLN A 11 -8.21 19.94 0.80
C GLN A 11 -9.19 18.78 1.03
N VAL A 12 -9.33 17.92 0.03
CA VAL A 12 -10.07 16.67 0.17
C VAL A 12 -9.44 15.90 1.34
N PRO A 13 -10.21 15.55 2.39
CA PRO A 13 -9.67 14.82 3.52
C PRO A 13 -9.05 13.50 3.06
N LEU A 14 -7.72 13.38 3.21
CA LEU A 14 -7.01 12.17 2.84
C LEU A 14 -7.09 11.15 3.97
N TYR A 15 -7.68 9.99 3.69
CA TYR A 15 -7.55 8.81 4.54
C TYR A 15 -6.57 7.83 3.90
N ARG A 16 -5.75 7.19 4.73
CA ARG A 16 -4.78 6.20 4.24
C ARG A 16 -4.58 5.08 5.26
N ASN A 17 -4.27 3.87 4.82
CA ASN A 17 -3.96 2.74 5.71
C ASN A 17 -2.48 2.77 6.13
N ALA A 18 -2.22 2.87 7.43
CA ALA A 18 -0.88 2.94 8.04
C ALA A 18 0.01 1.74 7.73
N LEU A 19 -0.59 0.61 7.34
CA LEU A 19 0.12 -0.61 6.97
C LEU A 19 0.71 -0.59 5.55
N GLU A 20 0.22 0.27 4.66
CA GLU A 20 0.69 0.32 3.26
C GLU A 20 2.22 0.37 3.11
N PRO A 21 2.94 1.32 3.74
CA PRO A 21 4.40 1.37 3.60
C PRO A 21 5.11 0.16 4.23
N LEU A 22 4.60 -0.35 5.36
CA LEU A 22 5.20 -1.49 6.06
C LEU A 22 5.07 -2.78 5.24
N VAL A 23 3.90 -3.01 4.64
CA VAL A 23 3.67 -4.15 3.74
C VAL A 23 4.50 -4.01 2.47
N THR A 24 4.59 -2.80 1.90
CA THR A 24 5.40 -2.55 0.70
C THR A 24 6.88 -2.87 0.95
N GLU A 25 7.42 -2.43 2.09
CA GLU A 25 8.80 -2.72 2.49
C GLU A 25 9.03 -4.21 2.72
N GLU A 26 8.10 -4.88 3.39
CA GLU A 26 8.14 -6.34 3.60
C GLU A 26 8.13 -7.12 2.29
N VAL A 27 7.29 -6.74 1.33
CA VAL A 27 7.23 -7.37 0.00
C VAL A 27 8.55 -7.23 -0.72
N LYS A 28 9.15 -6.04 -0.73
CA LYS A 28 10.48 -5.82 -1.31
C LYS A 28 11.52 -6.72 -0.66
N ARG A 29 11.57 -6.74 0.68
CA ARG A 29 12.53 -7.56 1.44
C ARG A 29 12.40 -9.05 1.13
N GLN A 30 11.17 -9.59 1.09
CA GLN A 30 10.98 -11.01 0.79
C GLN A 30 11.24 -11.34 -0.69
N LEU A 31 10.97 -10.42 -1.63
CA LEU A 31 11.30 -10.59 -3.05
C LEU A 31 12.81 -10.65 -3.28
N GLU A 32 13.60 -9.82 -2.60
CA GLU A 32 15.06 -9.83 -2.67
C GLU A 32 15.69 -11.17 -2.23
N GLN A 33 14.98 -11.92 -1.39
CA GLN A 33 15.41 -13.25 -0.92
C GLN A 33 15.05 -14.39 -1.90
N LEU A 34 14.25 -14.12 -2.93
CA LEU A 34 13.85 -15.11 -3.92
C LEU A 34 14.83 -15.18 -5.08
N SER A 35 14.87 -16.34 -5.75
CA SER A 35 15.68 -16.47 -6.96
C SER A 35 15.16 -15.55 -8.08
N PRO A 36 16.04 -14.92 -8.88
CA PRO A 36 15.64 -13.98 -9.93
C PRO A 36 14.65 -14.58 -10.95
N LYS A 37 14.75 -15.90 -11.20
CA LYS A 37 13.83 -16.63 -12.08
C LYS A 37 12.38 -16.59 -11.60
N LEU A 38 12.17 -16.64 -10.27
CA LEU A 38 10.83 -16.59 -9.68
C LEU A 38 10.30 -15.16 -9.63
N VAL A 39 11.15 -14.19 -9.27
CA VAL A 39 10.78 -12.78 -9.16
C VAL A 39 10.16 -12.24 -10.45
N LYS A 40 10.65 -12.68 -11.63
CA LYS A 40 10.13 -12.27 -12.95
C LYS A 40 8.62 -12.48 -13.13
N TYR A 41 8.04 -13.46 -12.44
CA TYR A 41 6.63 -13.83 -12.60
C TYR A 41 5.74 -13.35 -11.45
N ILE A 42 6.30 -12.59 -10.51
CA ILE A 42 5.56 -12.10 -9.34
C ILE A 42 5.26 -10.62 -9.56
N ASN A 43 3.98 -10.28 -9.61
CA ASN A 43 3.53 -8.89 -9.55
C ASN A 43 3.51 -8.44 -8.07
N PRO A 44 4.36 -7.48 -7.65
CA PRO A 44 4.42 -7.03 -6.26
C PRO A 44 3.13 -6.37 -5.79
N GLU A 45 2.43 -5.63 -6.64
CA GLU A 45 1.18 -4.94 -6.31
C GLU A 45 0.07 -5.93 -5.91
N GLN A 46 -0.01 -7.08 -6.59
CA GLN A 46 -0.93 -8.16 -6.23
C GLN A 46 -0.59 -8.76 -4.87
N VAL A 47 0.70 -8.91 -4.55
CA VAL A 47 1.15 -9.42 -3.23
C VAL A 47 0.79 -8.41 -2.13
N ILE A 48 1.02 -7.11 -2.38
CA ILE A 48 0.66 -6.03 -1.45
C ILE A 48 -0.85 -6.05 -1.19
N ALA A 49 -1.66 -6.06 -2.25
CA ALA A 49 -3.12 -6.09 -2.14
C ALA A 49 -3.61 -7.35 -1.39
N TYR A 50 -3.04 -8.51 -1.72
CA TYR A 50 -3.35 -9.77 -1.04
C TYR A 50 -3.04 -9.70 0.46
N ALA A 51 -1.89 -9.15 0.83
CA ALA A 51 -1.47 -9.04 2.23
C ALA A 51 -2.35 -8.04 2.99
N LEU A 52 -2.56 -6.84 2.44
CA LEU A 52 -3.40 -5.80 3.07
C LEU A 52 -4.84 -6.27 3.30
N ASN A 53 -5.41 -7.04 2.38
CA ASN A 53 -6.76 -7.61 2.51
C ASN A 53 -6.90 -8.65 3.64
N ARG A 54 -5.81 -9.01 4.32
CA ARG A 54 -5.78 -10.02 5.39
C ARG A 54 -5.26 -9.47 6.72
N LEU A 55 -4.83 -8.22 6.73
CA LEU A 55 -4.36 -7.53 7.91
C LEU A 55 -5.50 -6.66 8.48
N PRO A 56 -5.48 -6.37 9.79
CA PRO A 56 -6.46 -5.46 10.35
C PRO A 56 -6.36 -4.08 9.67
N PRO A 57 -7.49 -3.43 9.35
CA PRO A 57 -7.47 -2.12 8.73
C PRO A 57 -7.01 -1.06 9.75
N LEU A 58 -5.93 -0.33 9.44
CA LEU A 58 -5.41 0.76 10.28
C LEU A 58 -5.44 2.09 9.53
N TYR A 59 -6.64 2.56 9.19
CA TYR A 59 -6.80 3.85 8.54
C TYR A 59 -6.58 5.00 9.51
N ALA A 60 -5.97 6.07 9.01
CA ALA A 60 -5.83 7.34 9.69
C ALA A 60 -6.19 8.50 8.75
N THR A 61 -6.75 9.55 9.34
CA THR A 61 -7.10 10.83 8.70
C THR A 61 -6.24 11.98 9.23
N SER A 62 -5.29 11.70 10.12
CA SER A 62 -4.35 12.66 10.69
C SER A 62 -2.95 12.06 10.75
N VAL A 63 -1.94 12.93 10.76
CA VAL A 63 -0.52 12.53 10.82
C VAL A 63 -0.19 11.87 12.16
N GLU A 64 -0.77 12.36 13.25
CA GLU A 64 -0.61 11.81 14.60
C GLU A 64 -1.23 10.42 14.69
N GLY A 65 -2.46 10.26 14.17
CA GLY A 65 -3.15 8.98 14.08
C GLY A 65 -2.36 7.99 13.25
N TRP A 66 -1.85 8.42 12.10
CA TRP A 66 -1.01 7.60 11.22
C TRP A 66 0.24 7.10 11.94
N THR A 67 0.98 8.01 12.58
CA THR A 67 2.23 7.70 13.29
C THR A 67 2.00 6.69 14.41
N ARG A 68 0.97 6.93 15.24
CA ARG A 68 0.58 6.00 16.32
C ARG A 68 0.21 4.63 15.79
N GLN A 69 -0.55 4.56 14.68
CA GLN A 69 -0.92 3.29 14.07
C GLN A 69 0.29 2.55 13.50
N GLN A 70 1.26 3.26 12.95
CA GLN A 70 2.51 2.65 12.48
C GLN A 70 3.33 2.06 13.63
N GLU A 71 3.43 2.74 14.78
CA GLU A 71 4.12 2.20 15.96
C GLU A 71 3.44 0.94 16.49
N ILE A 72 2.10 0.94 16.55
CA ILE A 72 1.31 -0.24 16.93
C ILE A 72 1.56 -1.38 15.95
N ALA A 73 1.56 -1.09 14.64
CA ALA A 73 1.80 -2.09 13.62
C ALA A 73 3.20 -2.72 13.73
N LYS A 74 4.24 -1.89 13.90
CA LYS A 74 5.63 -2.36 14.07
C LYS A 74 5.80 -3.24 15.31
N THR A 75 5.10 -2.93 16.40
CA THR A 75 5.24 -3.67 17.66
C THR A 75 4.36 -4.92 17.75
N LYS A 76 3.14 -4.90 17.18
CA LYS A 76 2.15 -5.97 17.37
C LYS A 76 1.86 -6.78 16.10
N LEU A 77 2.08 -6.21 14.92
CA LEU A 77 1.65 -6.81 13.66
C LEU A 77 2.81 -7.26 12.76
N GLU A 78 4.07 -7.03 13.14
CA GLU A 78 5.25 -7.43 12.36
C GLU A 78 5.18 -8.89 11.88
N LYS A 79 4.92 -9.84 12.80
CA LYS A 79 4.78 -11.26 12.45
C LYS A 79 3.61 -11.53 11.51
N GLN A 80 2.50 -10.82 11.67
CA GLN A 80 1.32 -10.98 10.81
C GLN A 80 1.58 -10.43 9.41
N ILE A 81 2.25 -9.27 9.31
CA ILE A 81 2.70 -8.67 8.05
C ILE A 81 3.62 -9.64 7.32
N PHE A 82 4.63 -10.17 8.01
CA PHE A 82 5.55 -11.17 7.45
C PHE A 82 4.80 -12.39 6.87
N LEU A 83 3.89 -12.98 7.65
CA LEU A 83 3.12 -14.15 7.24
C LEU A 83 2.16 -13.84 6.07
N ALA A 84 1.48 -12.70 6.11
CA ALA A 84 0.56 -12.28 5.06
C ALA A 84 1.29 -12.08 3.72
N VAL A 85 2.45 -11.41 3.74
CA VAL A 85 3.29 -11.24 2.54
C VAL A 85 3.81 -12.59 2.04
N ARG A 86 4.29 -13.45 2.93
CA ARG A 86 4.77 -14.79 2.54
C ARG A 86 3.69 -15.63 1.87
N GLN A 87 2.46 -15.56 2.40
CA GLN A 87 1.30 -16.22 1.79
C GLN A 87 0.91 -15.58 0.46
N GLY A 88 1.05 -14.26 0.32
CA GLY A 88 0.79 -13.54 -0.93
C GLY A 88 1.76 -13.94 -2.04
N LEU A 89 3.06 -14.02 -1.72
CA LEU A 89 4.07 -14.51 -2.65
C LEU A 89 3.74 -15.93 -3.12
N ALA A 90 3.39 -16.83 -2.20
CA ALA A 90 3.01 -18.20 -2.55
C ALA A 90 1.70 -18.28 -3.37
N ALA A 91 0.75 -17.38 -3.15
CA ALA A 91 -0.51 -17.35 -3.90
C ALA A 91 -0.30 -16.83 -5.33
N VAL A 92 0.45 -15.73 -5.49
CA VAL A 92 0.75 -15.14 -6.81
C VAL A 92 1.65 -16.07 -7.64
N GLN A 93 2.63 -16.73 -7.01
CA GLN A 93 3.47 -17.73 -7.69
C GLN A 93 2.68 -18.93 -8.24
N ARG A 94 1.58 -19.32 -7.59
CA ARG A 94 0.76 -20.46 -8.06
C ARG A 94 -0.01 -20.15 -9.34
N ASP A 95 -0.29 -18.88 -9.62
CA ASP A 95 -1.02 -18.45 -10.80
C ASP A 95 -0.30 -17.28 -11.52
N PRO A 96 0.94 -17.50 -12.01
CA PRO A 96 1.74 -16.43 -12.59
C PRO A 96 1.24 -15.96 -13.97
N LEU A 97 0.33 -16.70 -14.59
CA LEU A 97 -0.25 -16.39 -15.90
C LEU A 97 -1.64 -15.74 -15.79
N LYS A 98 -2.12 -15.44 -14.58
CA LYS A 98 -3.40 -14.78 -14.39
C LYS A 98 -3.40 -13.39 -15.00
N VAL A 99 -3.94 -13.29 -16.21
CA VAL A 99 -4.15 -12.01 -16.89
C VAL A 99 -5.20 -11.22 -16.12
N SER A 100 -4.83 -10.05 -15.62
CA SER A 100 -5.73 -9.12 -14.94
C SER A 100 -5.65 -7.75 -15.61
N THR A 101 -6.79 -7.13 -15.86
CA THR A 101 -6.84 -5.75 -16.36
C THR A 101 -6.36 -4.81 -15.23
N PRO A 102 -5.30 -4.00 -15.45
CA PRO A 102 -4.80 -3.09 -14.43
C PRO A 102 -5.83 -2.01 -14.06
N LEU A 103 -5.87 -1.64 -12.77
CA LEU A 103 -6.59 -0.45 -12.31
C LEU A 103 -5.72 0.78 -12.59
N LEU A 104 -6.22 1.69 -13.44
CA LEU A 104 -5.56 2.94 -13.80
C LEU A 104 -6.28 4.10 -13.11
N PHE A 105 -5.52 5.00 -12.48
CA PHE A 105 -6.04 6.30 -12.08
C PHE A 105 -6.17 7.16 -13.34
N LEU A 106 -7.40 7.42 -13.77
CA LEU A 106 -7.67 8.45 -14.76
C LEU A 106 -7.69 9.77 -14.00
N GLU A 107 -6.64 10.59 -14.15
CA GLU A 107 -6.73 12.00 -13.77
C GLU A 107 -7.75 12.65 -14.70
N ASP A 108 -8.89 13.08 -14.17
CA ASP A 108 -9.82 13.94 -14.89
C ASP A 108 -9.14 15.30 -15.14
N LYS A 109 -8.33 15.37 -16.19
CA LYS A 109 -7.88 16.64 -16.78
C LYS A 109 -9.05 17.27 -17.53
N ASN A 110 -10.05 17.78 -16.83
CA ASN A 110 -11.09 18.63 -17.40
C ASN A 110 -11.66 19.58 -16.35
N SER A 111 -10.91 20.63 -16.06
CA SER A 111 -11.46 21.90 -15.57
C SER A 111 -10.56 23.06 -15.98
N ASP A 112 -10.27 23.14 -17.29
CA ASP A 112 -9.93 24.39 -17.97
C ASP A 112 -10.94 24.54 -19.13
N ASN A 113 -12.02 25.26 -18.87
CA ASN A 113 -12.77 26.01 -19.88
C ASN A 113 -13.53 27.16 -19.22
#